data_AF-A0A515KEH5-F1
#
_entry.id   AF-A0A515KEH5-F1
#
_cell.length_a   1.000
_cell.length_b   1.000
_cell.length_c   1.000
_cell.angle_alpha   90.00
_cell.angle_beta   90.00
_cell.angle_gamma   90.00
#
_symmetry.space_group_name_H-M   'P 1'
#
loop_
_entity.id
_entity.type
_entity.pdbx_description
1 polymer ?
#
loop_
_entity_poly.entity_id
_entity_poly.type
_entity_poly.pdbx_seq_one_letter_code
_entity_poly.pdbx_strand_id
1 'polypeptide(L)'
;MKGINFADLFAGCGGFSLGLLQAGLTGSFAIERDPMAFETFSANLIEGPSSRHAFEWPEWLEKKAWDIEHLLLQHKADLISLMSTPERFYSGWPE
;
A
#
# COMPACT_ATOMS: atom_id res chain seq x y z
N MET A 1 -17.13 -14.51 2.73
CA MET A 1 -15.80 -14.72 3.33
C MET A 1 -15.05 -13.41 3.17
N LYS A 2 -14.52 -12.82 4.24
CA LYS A 2 -13.66 -11.63 4.13
C LYS A 2 -12.35 -12.06 3.46
N GLY A 3 -11.94 -11.37 2.40
CA GLY A 3 -10.66 -11.60 1.74
C GLY A 3 -9.50 -11.13 2.61
N ILE A 4 -8.31 -11.70 2.41
CA ILE A 4 -7.09 -11.27 3.10
C ILE A 4 -6.63 -9.94 2.50
N ASN A 5 -6.34 -8.97 3.37
CA ASN A 5 -5.84 -7.66 2.97
C ASN A 5 -4.33 -7.58 3.15
N PHE A 6 -3.67 -6.71 2.40
CA PHE A 6 -2.24 -6.41 2.61
C PHE A 6 -1.93 -4.92 2.52
N ALA A 7 -0.85 -4.52 3.16
CA ALA A 7 -0.21 -3.22 2.96
C ALA A 7 1.26 -3.43 2.57
N ASP A 8 1.73 -2.68 1.59
CA ASP A 8 3.07 -2.81 1.06
C ASP A 8 3.93 -1.62 1.49
N LEU A 9 4.77 -1.76 2.52
CA LEU A 9 5.47 -0.60 3.12
C LEU A 9 6.73 -0.18 2.32
N PHE A 10 7.16 -1.01 1.38
CA PHE A 10 8.30 -0.74 0.48
C PHE A 10 7.98 -1.28 -0.93
N ALA A 11 6.98 -0.68 -1.56
CA ALA A 11 6.34 -1.26 -2.74
C ALA A 11 7.21 -1.26 -4.00
N GLY A 12 8.21 -0.38 -4.08
CA GLY A 12 8.97 -0.13 -5.29
C GLY A 12 8.04 0.13 -6.47
N CYS A 13 8.33 -0.49 -7.61
CA CYS A 13 7.47 -0.41 -8.80
C CYS A 13 6.22 -1.31 -8.73
N GLY A 14 6.00 -2.06 -7.64
CA GLY A 14 4.77 -2.84 -7.42
C GLY A 14 4.79 -4.31 -7.81
N GLY A 15 5.95 -4.92 -8.06
CA GLY A 15 6.02 -6.35 -8.43
C GLY A 15 5.45 -7.30 -7.37
N PHE A 16 5.74 -7.03 -6.09
CA PHE A 16 5.19 -7.80 -4.97
C PHE A 16 3.68 -7.60 -4.82
N SER A 17 3.24 -6.34 -4.77
CA SER A 17 1.82 -5.96 -4.76
C SER A 17 1.03 -6.60 -5.91
N LEU A 18 1.56 -6.60 -7.14
CA LEU A 18 0.92 -7.22 -8.29
C LEU A 18 0.71 -8.73 -8.09
N GLY A 19 1.70 -9.44 -7.56
CA GLY A 19 1.59 -10.87 -7.26
C GLY A 19 0.48 -11.18 -6.25
N LEU A 20 0.35 -10.36 -5.19
CA LEU A 20 -0.71 -10.52 -4.20
C LEU A 20 -2.10 -10.22 -4.77
N LEU A 21 -2.23 -9.16 -5.58
CA LEU A 21 -3.47 -8.84 -6.27
C LEU A 21 -3.89 -9.97 -7.23
N GLN A 22 -2.93 -10.55 -7.97
CA GLN A 22 -3.18 -11.70 -8.86
C GLN A 22 -3.56 -12.98 -8.09
N ALA A 23 -3.07 -13.14 -6.85
CA ALA A 23 -3.47 -14.22 -5.95
C ALA A 23 -4.86 -14.01 -5.31
N GLY A 24 -5.55 -12.91 -5.63
CA GLY A 24 -6.89 -12.60 -5.14
C GLY A 24 -6.93 -11.91 -3.78
N LEU A 25 -5.80 -11.38 -3.31
CA LEU A 25 -5.76 -10.52 -2.12
C LEU A 25 -6.12 -9.09 -2.51
N THR A 26 -6.60 -8.33 -1.52
CA THR A 26 -6.94 -6.91 -1.69
C THR A 26 -5.86 -6.04 -1.10
N GLY A 27 -5.36 -5.07 -1.88
CA GLY A 27 -4.43 -4.07 -1.39
C GLY A 27 -5.14 -3.06 -0.50
N SER A 28 -4.52 -2.63 0.59
CA SER A 28 -5.05 -1.55 1.43
C SER A 28 -4.33 -0.25 1.14
N PHE A 29 -3.00 -0.23 1.25
CA PHE A 29 -2.18 0.90 0.83
C PHE A 29 -0.77 0.43 0.51
N ALA A 30 0.01 1.31 -0.11
CA ALA A 30 1.41 1.07 -0.40
C ALA A 30 2.24 2.33 -0.10
N ILE A 31 3.45 2.14 0.40
CA ILE A 31 4.43 3.19 0.67
C ILE A 31 5.64 2.92 -0.21
N GLU A 32 6.09 3.96 -0.90
CA GLU A 32 7.32 3.98 -1.67
C GLU A 32 7.90 5.38 -1.63
N ARG A 33 9.21 5.48 -1.38
CA ARG A 33 9.91 6.76 -1.23
C ARG A 33 10.36 7.33 -2.56
N ASP A 34 10.75 6.49 -3.51
CA ASP A 34 11.22 6.92 -4.82
C ASP A 34 10.05 7.38 -5.71
N PRO A 35 10.04 8.64 -6.18
CA PRO A 35 8.94 9.17 -6.99
C PRO A 35 8.71 8.42 -8.31
N MET A 36 9.77 7.96 -8.97
CA MET A 36 9.68 7.26 -10.25
C MET A 36 9.11 5.84 -10.06
N ALA A 37 9.52 5.17 -8.97
CA ALA A 37 8.97 3.88 -8.59
C ALA A 37 7.50 3.98 -8.21
N PHE A 38 7.13 4.99 -7.41
CA PHE A 38 5.73 5.25 -7.04
C PHE A 38 4.87 5.62 -8.26
N GLU A 39 5.36 6.43 -9.19
CA GLU A 39 4.66 6.74 -10.43
C GLU A 39 4.36 5.47 -11.23
N THR A 40 5.37 4.59 -11.37
CA THR A 40 5.21 3.28 -12.02
C THR A 40 4.19 2.41 -11.29
N PHE A 41 4.27 2.36 -9.96
CA PHE A 41 3.30 1.65 -9.12
C PHE A 41 1.87 2.17 -9.34
N SER A 42 1.68 3.49 -9.25
CA SER A 42 0.37 4.14 -9.33
C SER A 42 -0.27 3.92 -10.70
N ALA A 43 0.48 4.15 -11.78
CA ALA A 43 -0.01 3.98 -13.14
C ALA A 43 -0.48 2.54 -13.43
N ASN A 44 0.18 1.54 -12.83
CA ASN A 44 -0.14 0.13 -13.06
C ASN A 44 -1.20 -0.42 -12.10
N LEU A 45 -1.18 -0.02 -10.83
CA LEU A 45 -1.91 -0.70 -9.75
C LEU A 45 -2.98 0.18 -9.08
N ILE A 46 -2.94 1.50 -9.23
CA ILE A 46 -3.92 2.42 -8.62
C ILE A 46 -4.84 3.05 -9.69
N GLU A 47 -4.25 3.72 -10.67
CA GLU A 47 -4.97 4.63 -11.60
C GLU A 47 -5.26 3.98 -12.97
N GLY A 48 -4.58 2.88 -13.29
CA GLY A 48 -4.67 2.24 -14.60
C GLY A 48 -6.01 1.51 -14.85
N PRO A 49 -6.47 1.41 -16.11
CA PRO A 49 -7.70 0.70 -16.48
C PRO A 49 -7.67 -0.81 -16.15
N SER A 50 -6.49 -1.35 -15.84
CA SER A 50 -6.26 -2.73 -15.39
C SER A 50 -6.44 -2.92 -13.88
N SER A 51 -6.78 -1.87 -13.11
CA SER A 51 -6.99 -1.90 -11.65
C SER A 51 -8.27 -2.63 -11.22
N ARG A 52 -8.58 -3.77 -11.85
CA ARG A 52 -9.75 -4.61 -11.55
C ARG A 52 -9.76 -5.16 -10.12
N HIS A 53 -8.62 -5.12 -9.43
CA HIS A 53 -8.48 -5.42 -8.00
C HIS A 53 -7.99 -4.13 -7.32
N ALA A 54 -8.91 -3.45 -6.64
CA ALA A 54 -8.65 -2.11 -6.13
C ALA A 54 -7.84 -2.17 -4.82
N PHE A 55 -6.92 -1.23 -4.68
CA PHE A 55 -6.47 -0.83 -3.36
C PHE A 55 -7.64 -0.13 -2.63
N GLU A 56 -7.99 -0.60 -1.43
CA GLU A 56 -8.89 0.08 -0.50
C GLU A 56 -8.13 1.19 0.24
N TRP A 57 -7.67 2.18 -0.54
CA TRP A 57 -6.80 3.24 -0.07
C TRP A 57 -7.54 4.16 0.93
N PRO A 58 -7.01 4.36 2.15
CA PRO A 58 -7.68 5.17 3.16
C PRO A 58 -7.65 6.66 2.78
N GLU A 59 -8.77 7.37 3.01
CA GLU A 59 -8.92 8.77 2.59
C GLU A 59 -7.87 9.73 3.20
N TRP A 60 -7.37 9.40 4.39
CA TRP A 60 -6.38 10.23 5.08
C TRP A 60 -4.96 10.09 4.50
N LEU A 61 -4.67 9.01 3.77
CA LEU A 61 -3.36 8.76 3.21
C LEU A 61 -3.31 9.27 1.77
N GLU A 62 -2.51 10.30 1.52
CA GLU A 62 -2.32 10.81 0.17
C GLU A 62 -1.64 9.75 -0.72
N LYS A 63 -2.06 9.64 -1.99
CA LYS A 63 -1.44 8.75 -2.98
C LYS A 63 -0.23 9.44 -3.61
N LYS A 64 0.89 9.44 -2.89
CA LYS A 64 2.16 9.99 -3.37
C LYS A 64 3.34 9.14 -2.91
N ALA A 65 4.51 9.46 -3.42
CA ALA A 65 5.76 8.94 -2.89
C ALA A 65 5.94 9.42 -1.44
N TRP A 66 5.84 8.48 -0.51
CA TRP A 66 5.97 8.71 0.93
C TRP A 66 7.30 8.18 1.41
N ASP A 67 8.04 9.02 2.10
CA ASP A 67 9.09 8.58 3.01
C ASP A 67 8.43 8.03 4.29
N ILE A 68 8.79 6.80 4.70
CA ILE A 68 8.09 6.11 5.79
C ILE A 68 8.35 6.80 7.13
N GLU A 69 9.54 7.36 7.35
CA GLU A 69 9.88 8.13 8.52
C GLU A 69 9.05 9.41 8.59
N HIS A 70 8.91 10.12 7.46
CA HIS A 70 8.05 11.32 7.39
C HIS A 70 6.58 10.98 7.63
N LEU A 71 6.09 9.90 7.03
CA LEU A 71 4.71 9.44 7.23
C LEU A 71 4.46 9.06 8.70
N LEU A 72 5.39 8.37 9.34
CA LEU A 72 5.31 8.04 10.77
C LEU A 72 5.32 9.29 11.65
N LEU A 73 6.02 10.35 11.28
CA LEU A 73 6.00 11.61 12.04
C LEU A 73 4.65 12.32 11.95
N GLN A 74 3.98 12.26 10.81
CA GLN A 74 2.72 12.99 10.56
C GLN A 74 1.48 12.19 10.96
N HIS A 75 1.49 10.87 10.72
CA HIS A 75 0.30 10.02 10.75
C HIS A 75 0.50 8.78 11.65
N LYS A 76 1.35 8.88 12.67
CA LYS A 76 1.66 7.75 13.57
C LYS A 76 0.42 7.03 14.10
N ALA A 77 -0.54 7.81 14.61
CA ALA A 77 -1.75 7.27 15.23
C ALA A 77 -2.63 6.56 14.19
N ASP A 78 -2.77 7.15 13.00
CA ASP A 78 -3.54 6.59 11.89
C ASP A 78 -2.91 5.27 11.41
N LEU A 79 -1.57 5.23 11.26
CA LEU A 79 -0.83 4.03 10.90
C LEU A 79 -0.98 2.93 11.96
N ILE A 80 -0.82 3.23 13.25
CA ILE A 80 -0.99 2.25 14.34
C ILE A 80 -2.40 1.67 14.35
N SER A 81 -3.41 2.53 14.18
CA SER A 81 -4.81 2.10 14.10
C SER A 81 -5.03 1.16 12.91
N LEU A 82 -4.48 1.51 11.74
CA LEU A 82 -4.58 0.72 10.52
C LEU A 82 -3.83 -0.62 10.62
N MET A 83 -2.74 -0.66 11.39
CA MET A 83 -1.93 -1.84 11.71
C MET A 83 -2.56 -2.79 12.71
N SER A 84 -3.41 -2.25 13.58
CA SER A 84 -4.13 -3.04 14.58
C SER A 84 -5.38 -3.72 13.98
N THR A 85 -5.62 -3.56 12.68
CA THR A 85 -6.74 -4.20 11.98
C THR A 85 -6.40 -5.68 11.73
N PRO A 86 -7.19 -6.63 12.26
CA PRO A 86 -6.97 -8.05 12.02
C PRO A 86 -7.10 -8.40 10.52
N GLU A 87 -6.47 -9.50 10.09
CA GLU A 87 -6.52 -10.03 8.72
C GLU A 87 -5.73 -9.21 7.66
N ARG A 88 -4.76 -8.39 8.11
CA ARG A 88 -3.89 -7.61 7.22
C ARG A 88 -2.42 -8.02 7.34
N PHE A 89 -1.80 -8.30 6.21
CA PHE A 89 -0.36 -8.59 6.10
C PHE A 89 0.41 -7.31 5.77
N TYR A 90 1.61 -7.14 6.34
CA TYR A 90 2.49 -6.00 6.06
C TYR A 90 3.81 -6.50 5.47
N SER A 91 4.18 -6.01 4.29
CA SER A 91 5.55 -6.22 3.79
C SER A 91 6.49 -5.27 4.54
N GLY A 92 7.66 -5.77 4.96
CA GLY A 92 8.78 -4.99 5.49
C GLY A 92 8.42 -3.95 6.57
N TRP A 93 8.56 -4.31 7.83
CA TRP A 93 8.51 -3.32 8.92
C TRP A 93 9.84 -2.56 8.99
N PRO A 94 9.84 -1.22 9.08
CA PRO A 94 11.05 -0.48 9.43
C PRO A 94 11.41 -0.80 10.88
N GLU A 95 12.56 -1.44 11.12
CA GLU A 95 13.14 -1.57 12.47
C GLU A 95 13.55 -0.21 13.05
#